data_AF-A0A949GVT1-F1
#
_entry.id   AF-A0A949GVT1-F1
#
_cell.length_a   1.000
_cell.length_b   1.000
_cell.length_c   1.000
_cell.angle_alpha   90.00
_cell.angle_beta   90.00
_cell.angle_gamma   90.00
#
_symmetry.space_group_name_H-M   'P 1'
#
loop_
_entity.id
_entity.type
_entity.pdbx_description
1 polymer ?
#
loop_
_entity_poly.entity_id
_entity_poly.type
_entity_poly.pdbx_seq_one_letter_code
_entity_poly.pdbx_strand_id
1 'polypeptide(L)'
;MKTDAQIRAHVMRRVYAIYVMRQLKKPAPRIAVIAALLGGIASSVSVGSVAINALAAVGGGNIVGFMFAAFLGTTLAVQVMTIGLLSSMGWFFLDGFKTVGAYLRPSHAHATVSAR
;
A
#
# COMPACT_ATOMS: atom_id res chain seq x y z
N MET A 1 -17.57 -11.54 -37.70
CA MET A 1 -16.16 -11.09 -37.65
C MET A 1 -16.13 -9.75 -36.93
N LYS A 2 -15.23 -9.54 -35.97
CA LYS A 2 -15.10 -8.25 -35.29
C LYS A 2 -14.50 -7.24 -36.27
N THR A 3 -15.06 -6.05 -36.36
CA THR A 3 -14.53 -4.99 -37.23
C THR A 3 -13.18 -4.51 -36.72
N ASP A 4 -12.31 -4.01 -37.60
CA ASP A 4 -10.96 -3.54 -37.23
C ASP A 4 -10.99 -2.47 -36.12
N ALA A 5 -12.04 -1.64 -36.11
CA ALA A 5 -12.29 -0.67 -35.05
C ALA A 5 -12.52 -1.33 -33.67
N GLN A 6 -13.25 -2.45 -33.62
CA GLN A 6 -13.50 -3.19 -32.37
C GLN A 6 -12.23 -3.89 -31.86
N ILE A 7 -11.41 -4.43 -32.78
CA ILE A 7 -10.13 -5.05 -32.43
C ILE A 7 -9.18 -3.99 -31.88
N ARG A 8 -9.05 -2.83 -32.55
CA ARG A 8 -8.21 -1.71 -32.11
C ARG A 8 -8.65 -1.17 -30.74
N ALA A 9 -9.96 -1.00 -30.52
CA ALA A 9 -10.47 -0.55 -29.22
C ALA A 9 -10.16 -1.53 -28.08
N HIS A 10 -10.25 -2.84 -28.34
CA HIS A 10 -9.91 -3.88 -27.36
C HIS A 10 -8.42 -3.85 -26.99
N VAL A 11 -7.53 -3.73 -27.97
CA VAL A 11 -6.09 -3.61 -27.74
C VAL A 11 -5.76 -2.33 -26.98
N MET A 12 -6.32 -1.18 -27.37
CA MET A 12 -6.06 0.09 -26.70
C MET A 12 -6.48 0.08 -25.23
N ARG A 13 -7.63 -0.54 -24.89
CA ARG A 13 -8.05 -0.68 -23.48
C ARG A 13 -7.03 -1.45 -22.62
N ARG A 14 -6.43 -2.52 -23.17
CA ARG A 14 -5.37 -3.27 -22.46
C ARG A 14 -4.11 -2.44 -22.29
N VAL A 15 -3.68 -1.71 -23.33
CA VAL A 15 -2.50 -0.84 -23.26
C VAL A 15 -2.69 0.24 -22.20
N TYR A 16 -3.85 0.90 -22.17
CA TYR A 16 -4.15 1.89 -21.14
C TYR A 16 -4.20 1.28 -19.73
N ALA A 17 -4.80 0.11 -19.56
CA ALA A 17 -4.81 -0.58 -18.27
C ALA A 17 -3.38 -0.87 -17.78
N ILE A 18 -2.51 -1.42 -18.64
CA ILE A 18 -1.11 -1.69 -18.31
C ILE A 18 -0.35 -0.39 -18.01
N TYR A 19 -0.61 0.67 -18.77
CA TYR A 19 0.01 1.97 -18.57
C TYR A 19 -0.36 2.58 -17.22
N VAL A 20 -1.65 2.56 -16.86
CA VAL A 20 -2.15 3.00 -15.54
C VAL A 20 -1.55 2.16 -14.42
N MET A 21 -1.52 0.83 -14.59
CA MET A 21 -0.88 -0.05 -13.60
C MET A 21 0.62 0.25 -13.43
N ARG A 22 1.33 0.63 -14.51
CA ARG A 22 2.73 1.09 -14.40
C ARG A 22 2.85 2.41 -13.67
N GLN A 23 1.93 3.35 -13.86
CA GLN A 23 1.94 4.62 -13.13
C GLN A 23 1.68 4.42 -11.64
N LEU A 24 0.81 3.49 -11.26
CA LEU A 24 0.55 3.12 -9.86
C LEU A 24 1.75 2.47 -9.16
N LYS A 25 2.76 2.00 -9.90
CA LYS A 25 4.04 1.55 -9.34
C LYS A 25 4.97 2.71 -8.97
N LYS A 26 4.69 3.95 -9.37
CA LYS A 26 5.48 5.11 -8.97
C LYS A 26 5.21 5.47 -7.50
N PRO A 27 6.20 6.01 -6.77
CA PRO A 27 6.04 6.34 -5.35
C PRO A 27 5.03 7.47 -5.10
N ALA A 28 4.97 8.47 -5.99
CA ALA A 28 4.10 9.64 -5.81
C ALA A 28 2.59 9.32 -5.64
N PRO A 29 1.93 8.57 -6.55
CA PRO A 29 0.52 8.23 -6.36
C PRO A 29 0.28 7.34 -5.13
N ARG A 30 1.25 6.52 -4.74
CA ARG A 30 1.14 5.68 -3.54
C ARG A 30 1.16 6.52 -2.26
N ILE A 31 2.06 7.50 -2.17
CA ILE A 31 2.11 8.44 -1.05
C ILE A 31 0.81 9.24 -0.97
N ALA A 32 0.26 9.67 -2.10
CA ALA A 32 -1.02 10.37 -2.14
C ALA A 32 -2.19 9.52 -1.61
N VAL A 33 -2.25 8.23 -1.95
CA VAL A 33 -3.26 7.30 -1.43
C VAL A 33 -3.11 7.11 0.08
N ILE A 34 -1.89 6.91 0.58
CA ILE A 34 -1.61 6.78 2.01
C ILE A 34 -2.02 8.06 2.76
N ALA A 35 -1.65 9.23 2.22
CA ALA A 35 -2.01 10.52 2.82
C ALA A 35 -3.53 10.74 2.83
N ALA A 36 -4.23 10.38 1.76
CA ALA A 36 -5.69 10.47 1.69
C ALA A 36 -6.38 9.55 2.71
N LEU A 37 -5.89 8.31 2.86
CA LEU A 37 -6.41 7.38 3.86
C LEU A 37 -6.17 7.87 5.29
N LEU A 38 -4.96 8.37 5.59
CA LEU A 38 -4.64 8.97 6.88
C LEU A 38 -5.52 10.19 7.18
N GLY A 39 -5.69 11.09 6.19
CA GLY A 39 -6.55 12.25 6.33
C GLY A 39 -8.02 11.88 6.56
N GLY A 40 -8.53 10.88 5.85
CA GLY A 40 -9.89 10.38 6.02
C GLY A 40 -10.13 9.72 7.38
N ILE A 41 -9.15 8.98 7.90
CA ILE A 41 -9.22 8.42 9.26
C ILE A 41 -9.16 9.56 10.28
N ALA A 42 -8.19 10.47 10.19
CA ALA A 42 -8.01 11.56 11.13
C ALA A 42 -9.19 12.54 11.20
N SER A 43 -9.95 12.70 10.11
CA SER A 43 -11.19 13.48 10.11
C SER A 43 -12.39 12.71 10.69
N SER A 44 -12.34 11.38 10.68
CA SER A 44 -13.43 10.52 11.15
C SER A 44 -13.30 10.11 12.62
N VAL A 45 -12.10 10.18 13.20
CA VAL A 45 -11.86 9.86 14.62
C VAL A 45 -11.15 10.99 15.34
N SER A 46 -11.55 11.25 16.59
CA SER A 46 -10.87 12.20 17.47
C SER A 46 -9.49 11.65 17.88
N VAL A 47 -8.43 12.15 17.26
CA VAL A 47 -7.05 11.75 17.54
C VAL A 47 -6.69 11.95 19.02
N GLY A 48 -7.15 13.06 19.62
CA GLY A 48 -6.92 13.33 21.05
C GLY A 48 -7.58 12.30 21.96
N SER A 49 -8.83 11.93 21.68
CA SER A 49 -9.55 10.91 22.45
C SER A 49 -8.92 9.52 22.27
N VAL A 50 -8.49 9.18 21.06
CA VAL A 50 -7.78 7.93 20.79
C VAL A 50 -6.45 7.89 21.55
N ALA A 51 -5.69 8.99 21.58
CA ALA A 51 -4.41 9.05 22.29
C ALA A 51 -4.57 8.88 23.81
N ILE A 52 -5.57 9.53 24.42
CA ILE A 52 -5.86 9.39 25.84
C ILE A 52 -6.27 7.94 26.17
N ASN A 53 -7.16 7.36 25.36
CA ASN A 53 -7.62 5.99 25.57
C ASN A 53 -6.50 4.97 25.35
N ALA A 54 -5.63 5.20 24.36
CA ALA A 54 -4.46 4.36 24.10
C ALA A 54 -3.47 4.43 25.27
N LEU A 55 -3.21 5.63 25.81
CA LEU A 55 -2.32 5.81 26.95
C LEU A 55 -2.84 5.08 28.21
N ALA A 56 -4.15 5.16 28.46
CA ALA A 56 -4.80 4.39 29.53
C ALA A 56 -4.67 2.87 29.32
N ALA A 57 -4.81 2.39 28.08
CA ALA A 57 -4.66 0.97 27.74
C ALA A 57 -3.21 0.46 27.86
N VAL A 58 -2.21 1.29 27.53
CA VAL A 58 -0.78 0.99 27.79
C VAL A 58 -0.55 0.83 29.29
N GLY A 59 -1.06 1.77 30.09
CA GLY A 59 -0.95 1.70 31.56
C GLY A 59 -1.61 0.46 32.17
N GLY A 60 -2.64 -0.07 31.53
CA GLY A 60 -3.32 -1.32 31.91
C GLY A 60 -2.73 -2.60 31.30
N GLY A 61 -1.65 -2.53 30.53
CA GLY A 61 -0.99 -3.70 29.94
C GLY A 61 -1.76 -4.42 28.83
N ASN A 62 -2.90 -3.89 28.36
CA ASN A 62 -3.77 -4.54 27.37
C ASN A 62 -3.94 -3.70 26.09
N ILE A 63 -2.80 -3.33 25.49
CA ILE A 63 -2.79 -2.55 24.25
C ILE A 63 -3.46 -3.31 23.09
N VAL A 64 -3.24 -4.62 23.00
CA VAL A 64 -3.76 -5.44 21.90
C VAL A 64 -5.29 -5.52 21.98
N GLY A 65 -5.85 -5.78 23.17
CA GLY A 65 -7.30 -5.80 23.36
C GLY A 65 -7.93 -4.43 23.07
N PHE A 66 -7.27 -3.34 23.47
CA PHE A 66 -7.70 -1.99 23.12
C PHE A 66 -7.73 -1.76 21.61
N MET A 67 -6.71 -2.19 20.86
CA MET A 67 -6.67 -2.05 19.41
C MET A 67 -7.82 -2.80 18.72
N PHE A 68 -8.09 -4.05 19.13
CA PHE A 68 -9.21 -4.82 18.58
C PHE A 68 -10.57 -4.21 18.93
N ALA A 69 -10.77 -3.80 20.18
CA ALA A 69 -12.00 -3.15 20.62
C ALA A 69 -12.23 -1.81 19.91
N ALA A 70 -11.19 -1.01 19.75
CA ALA A 70 -11.24 0.26 19.02
C ALA A 70 -11.57 0.03 17.53
N PHE A 71 -10.94 -0.96 16.89
CA PHE A 71 -11.22 -1.28 15.49
C PHE A 71 -12.68 -1.74 15.30
N LEU A 72 -13.14 -2.71 16.10
CA LEU A 72 -14.50 -3.25 16.02
C LEU A 72 -15.57 -2.21 16.41
N GLY A 73 -15.22 -1.26 17.29
CA GLY A 73 -16.11 -0.19 17.73
C GLY A 73 -16.22 1.00 16.76
N THR A 74 -15.42 1.05 15.69
CA THR A 74 -15.50 2.11 14.67
C THR A 74 -16.48 1.81 13.56
N THR A 75 -16.80 2.81 12.73
CA THR A 75 -17.69 2.63 11.58
C THR A 75 -17.05 1.76 10.50
N LEU A 76 -17.88 1.10 9.70
CA LEU A 76 -17.42 0.28 8.57
C LEU A 76 -16.49 1.05 7.62
N ALA A 77 -16.75 2.34 7.41
CA ALA A 77 -15.90 3.21 6.58
C ALA A 77 -14.49 3.34 7.16
N VAL A 78 -14.35 3.59 8.46
CA VAL A 78 -13.05 3.70 9.14
C VAL A 78 -12.33 2.34 9.15
N GLN A 79 -13.05 1.25 9.35
CA GLN A 79 -12.48 -0.10 9.27
C GLN A 79 -11.89 -0.39 7.89
N VAL A 80 -12.63 -0.10 6.81
CA VAL A 80 -12.17 -0.27 5.44
C VAL A 80 -10.96 0.60 5.14
N MET A 81 -10.97 1.88 5.56
CA MET A 81 -9.83 2.78 5.38
C MET A 81 -8.60 2.29 6.15
N THR A 82 -8.78 1.77 7.36
CA THR A 82 -7.69 1.24 8.20
C THR A 82 -7.07 -0.01 7.57
N ILE A 83 -7.89 -0.96 7.09
CA ILE A 83 -7.42 -2.14 6.35
C ILE A 83 -6.68 -1.72 5.07
N GLY A 84 -7.23 -0.76 4.32
CA GLY A 84 -6.62 -0.24 3.10
C GLY A 84 -5.26 0.43 3.36
N LEU A 85 -5.14 1.13 4.48
CA LEU A 85 -3.89 1.76 4.91
C LEU A 85 -2.84 0.71 5.27
N LEU A 86 -3.19 -0.26 6.14
CA LEU A 86 -2.28 -1.34 6.54
C LEU A 86 -1.81 -2.18 5.34
N SER A 87 -2.72 -2.50 4.43
CA SER A 87 -2.41 -3.25 3.21
C SER A 87 -1.46 -2.46 2.30
N SER A 88 -1.69 -1.15 2.15
CA SER A 88 -0.85 -0.26 1.35
C SER A 88 0.56 -0.11 1.95
N MET A 89 0.66 -0.01 3.28
CA MET A 89 1.94 0.02 3.99
C MET A 89 2.69 -1.30 3.84
N GLY A 90 2.02 -2.44 4.07
CA GLY A 90 2.60 -3.77 3.90
C GLY A 90 3.14 -3.98 2.47
N TRP A 91 2.36 -3.58 1.46
CA TRP A 91 2.81 -3.60 0.07
C TRP A 91 4.06 -2.73 -0.15
N PHE A 92 4.09 -1.51 0.41
CA PHE A 92 5.23 -0.61 0.28
C PHE A 92 6.50 -1.19 0.90
N PHE A 93 6.42 -1.75 2.11
CA PHE A 93 7.55 -2.39 2.75
C PHE A 93 8.05 -3.60 1.96
N LEU A 94 7.14 -4.45 1.47
CA LEU A 94 7.52 -5.61 0.64
C LEU A 94 8.22 -5.20 -0.67
N ASP A 95 7.75 -4.15 -1.34
CA ASP A 95 8.41 -3.60 -2.53
C ASP A 95 9.79 -3.01 -2.17
N GLY A 96 9.90 -2.33 -1.03
CA GLY A 96 11.16 -1.81 -0.49
C GLY A 96 12.17 -2.92 -0.22
N PHE A 97 11.78 -3.97 0.49
CA PHE A 97 12.65 -5.13 0.78
C PHE A 97 13.09 -5.87 -0.48
N LYS A 98 12.21 -6.03 -1.48
CA LYS A 98 12.59 -6.63 -2.77
C LYS A 98 13.59 -5.77 -3.53
N THR A 99 13.42 -4.45 -3.49
CA THR A 99 14.32 -3.51 -4.16
C THR A 99 15.69 -3.50 -3.48
N VAL A 100 15.73 -3.38 -2.15
CA VAL A 100 16.98 -3.43 -1.36
C VAL A 100 17.67 -4.78 -1.50
N GLY A 101 16.94 -5.89 -1.43
CA GLY A 101 17.47 -7.23 -1.65
C GLY A 101 18.01 -7.45 -3.07
N ALA A 102 17.47 -6.76 -4.08
CA ALA A 102 18.02 -6.76 -5.43
C ALA A 102 19.33 -5.96 -5.53
N TYR A 103 19.45 -4.85 -4.79
CA TYR A 103 20.70 -4.07 -4.69
C TYR A 103 21.80 -4.77 -3.89
N LEU A 104 21.43 -5.58 -2.90
CA LEU A 104 22.37 -6.33 -2.05
C LEU A 104 22.79 -7.68 -2.63
N ARG A 105 22.19 -8.15 -3.73
CA ARG A 105 22.72 -9.32 -4.46
C ARG A 105 24.00 -8.90 -5.17
N PRO A 106 25.18 -9.36 -4.76
CA PRO A 106 26.41 -8.98 -5.42
C PRO A 106 26.38 -9.52 -6.85
N SER A 107 26.64 -8.62 -7.79
CA SER A 107 26.83 -8.89 -9.21
C SER A 107 28.12 -9.69 -9.43
N HIS A 108 28.14 -10.95 -9.00
CA HIS A 108 29.18 -11.93 -9.35
C HIS A 108 28.62 -12.90 -10.40
N ALA A 109 28.33 -12.41 -11.60
CA ALA A 109 28.00 -13.28 -12.74
C ALA A 109 28.39 -12.69 -14.11
N HIS A 110 29.31 -11.73 -14.17
CA HIS A 110 29.83 -11.18 -15.43
C HIS A 110 31.36 -11.02 -15.43
N ALA A 111 32.09 -12.05 -15.02
CA ALA A 111 33.57 -12.04 -15.07
C ALA A 111 34.18 -13.31 -15.68
N THR A 112 33.46 -14.03 -16.54
CA THR A 112 33.98 -15.26 -17.16
C THR A 112 33.58 -15.45 -18.63
N VAL A 113 33.56 -14.40 -19.46
CA VAL A 113 33.52 -14.57 -20.93
C VAL A 113 34.30 -13.45 -21.61
N SER A 114 35.63 -13.42 -21.47
CA SER A 114 36.52 -12.68 -22.38
C SER A 114 37.97 -13.08 -22.12
N ALA A 115 38.34 -14.32 -22.47
CA ALA A 115 39.74 -14.71 -22.70
C ALA A 115 39.76 -16.11 -23.34
N ARG A 116 39.30 -16.20 -24.59
CA ARG A 116 39.80 -17.17 -25.57
C ARG A 116 39.68 -16.55 -26.95
#